data_AF-A0A522UWK7-F1
#
_entry.id   AF-A0A522UWK7-F1
#
_cell.length_a   1.000
_cell.length_b   1.000
_cell.length_c   1.000
_cell.angle_alpha   90.00
_cell.angle_beta   90.00
_cell.angle_gamma   90.00
#
_symmetry.space_group_name_H-M   'P 1'
#
loop_
_entity.id
_entity.type
_entity.pdbx_description
1 polymer ?
#
loop_
_entity_poly.entity_id
_entity_poly.type
_entity_poly.pdbx_seq_one_letter_code
_entity_poly.pdbx_strand_id
1 'polypeptide(L)'
;MKKTKDFQRFSFPDDEKKLPWLPLLLDAYEVIDRGLVDAVKEHEKKQKAKLACQKGCDVCCRAQNDIPIYPLEMVGIYWYAVEKIGQPLRETLKKQLLLHAKGPRCPFLIEHACTVHPVRPAACRQFNVFNKPCAEGEDPYYTRRYDVLTPKRKYRDRAFSIMLPFYGITDDAAKSHAIKSGLLDSQAKPMRICSWRQLAQRMDDFDFNPK
;
A
#
# COMPACT_ATOMS: atom_id res chain seq x y z
N MET A 1 -7.44 -31.64 10.06
CA MET A 1 -6.59 -30.45 9.81
C MET A 1 -7.19 -29.64 8.67
N LYS A 2 -7.81 -28.49 8.95
CA LYS A 2 -8.35 -27.60 7.90
C LYS A 2 -7.18 -26.87 7.25
N LYS A 3 -6.92 -27.16 5.97
CA LYS A 3 -5.92 -26.49 5.13
C LYS A 3 -6.09 -24.98 5.27
N THR A 4 -5.09 -24.31 5.82
CA THR A 4 -4.93 -22.86 5.71
C THR A 4 -4.98 -22.53 4.22
N LYS A 5 -5.95 -21.73 3.80
CA LYS A 5 -6.02 -21.22 2.41
C LYS A 5 -4.67 -20.58 2.11
N ASP A 6 -3.88 -21.20 1.23
CA ASP A 6 -2.50 -20.80 0.97
C ASP A 6 -2.49 -19.33 0.56
N PHE A 7 -1.75 -18.52 1.32
CA PHE A 7 -1.60 -17.12 1.04
C PHE A 7 -0.74 -17.01 -0.22
N GLN A 8 -1.35 -16.72 -1.36
CA GLN A 8 -0.62 -16.63 -2.62
C GLN A 8 0.03 -15.24 -2.72
N ARG A 9 1.36 -15.22 -2.72
CA ARG A 9 2.15 -14.04 -3.05
C ARG A 9 1.73 -13.51 -4.42
N PHE A 10 1.41 -12.23 -4.49
CA PHE A 10 1.19 -11.55 -5.76
C PHE A 10 2.53 -11.44 -6.51
N SER A 11 2.62 -11.94 -7.74
CA SER A 11 3.88 -12.09 -8.46
C SER A 11 3.77 -11.69 -9.93
N PHE A 12 4.90 -11.26 -10.49
CA PHE A 12 5.09 -10.96 -11.90
C PHE A 12 6.43 -11.54 -12.34
N PRO A 13 6.51 -12.86 -12.62
CA PRO A 13 7.78 -13.56 -12.78
C PRO A 13 8.72 -12.94 -13.82
N ASP A 14 8.18 -12.41 -14.92
CA ASP A 14 9.00 -11.80 -15.97
C ASP A 14 9.49 -10.40 -15.61
N ASP A 15 8.68 -9.61 -14.90
CA ASP A 15 9.09 -8.30 -14.39
C ASP A 15 10.07 -8.44 -13.23
N GLU A 16 9.87 -9.42 -12.36
CA GLU A 16 10.76 -9.72 -11.22
C GLU A 16 12.17 -10.12 -11.66
N LYS A 17 12.31 -10.75 -12.83
CA LYS A 17 13.63 -11.02 -13.44
C LYS A 17 14.31 -9.74 -13.95
N LYS A 18 13.53 -8.78 -14.43
CA LYS A 18 14.03 -7.52 -15.04
C LYS A 18 14.27 -6.41 -14.01
N LEU A 19 13.52 -6.42 -12.92
CA LEU A 19 13.45 -5.36 -11.91
C LEU A 19 13.90 -5.92 -10.56
N PRO A 20 15.19 -5.84 -10.20
CA PRO A 20 15.72 -6.42 -8.96
C PRO A 20 15.07 -5.89 -7.67
N TRP A 21 14.48 -4.69 -7.73
CA TRP A 21 13.77 -4.09 -6.60
C TRP A 21 12.34 -4.64 -6.43
N LEU A 22 11.74 -5.22 -7.47
CA LEU A 22 10.34 -5.64 -7.45
C LEU A 22 10.10 -6.82 -6.48
N PRO A 23 10.94 -7.87 -6.44
CA PRO A 23 10.82 -8.91 -5.43
C PRO A 23 10.85 -8.36 -4.00
N LEU A 24 11.72 -7.40 -3.70
CA LEU A 24 11.81 -6.79 -2.36
C LEU A 24 10.48 -6.17 -1.94
N LEU A 25 9.79 -5.50 -2.87
CA LEU A 25 8.49 -4.89 -2.61
C LEU A 25 7.40 -5.95 -2.42
N LEU A 26 7.30 -6.92 -3.34
CA LEU A 26 6.24 -7.94 -3.33
C LEU A 26 6.39 -8.89 -2.13
N ASP A 27 7.61 -9.24 -1.75
CA ASP A 27 7.91 -10.06 -0.56
C ASP A 27 7.54 -9.31 0.72
N ALA A 28 7.87 -8.01 0.80
CA ALA A 28 7.47 -7.17 1.93
C ALA A 28 5.94 -7.09 2.07
N TYR A 29 5.23 -6.91 0.96
CA TYR A 29 3.77 -6.91 0.94
C TYR A 29 3.17 -8.25 1.35
N GLU A 30 3.74 -9.37 0.90
CA GLU A 30 3.30 -10.70 1.33
C GLU A 30 3.46 -10.89 2.85
N VAL A 31 4.56 -10.40 3.44
CA VAL A 31 4.75 -10.43 4.90
C VAL A 31 3.72 -9.56 5.62
N ILE A 32 3.44 -8.37 5.11
CA ILE A 32 2.41 -7.47 5.65
C ILE A 32 1.04 -8.11 5.60
N ASP A 33 0.66 -8.68 4.46
CA ASP A 33 -0.66 -9.26 4.26
C ASP A 33 -0.85 -10.54 5.09
N ARG A 34 0.21 -11.36 5.27
CA ARG A 34 0.21 -12.45 6.27
C ARG A 34 -0.02 -11.91 7.68
N GLY A 35 0.68 -10.84 8.04
CA GLY A 35 0.49 -10.17 9.33
C GLY A 35 -0.90 -9.60 9.54
N LEU A 36 -1.52 -9.08 8.48
CA LEU A 36 -2.90 -8.60 8.47
C LEU A 36 -3.88 -9.73 8.75
N VAL A 37 -3.78 -10.85 8.02
CA VAL A 37 -4.65 -12.02 8.23
C VAL A 37 -4.57 -12.50 9.68
N ASP A 38 -3.35 -12.60 10.23
CA ASP A 38 -3.14 -13.00 11.61
C ASP A 38 -3.66 -11.99 12.63
N ALA A 39 -3.60 -10.69 12.31
CA ALA A 39 -4.08 -9.64 13.20
C ALA A 39 -5.61 -9.55 13.18
N VAL A 40 -6.25 -9.69 12.01
CA VAL A 40 -7.71 -9.74 11.87
C VAL A 40 -8.27 -10.94 12.62
N LYS A 41 -7.77 -12.15 12.38
CA LYS A 41 -8.25 -13.37 13.07
C LYS A 41 -8.15 -13.24 14.59
N GLU A 42 -7.04 -12.68 15.08
CA GLU A 42 -6.85 -12.47 16.51
C GLU A 42 -7.83 -11.44 17.06
N HIS A 43 -8.04 -10.32 16.37
CA HIS A 43 -8.94 -9.26 16.79
C HIS A 43 -10.39 -9.75 16.81
N GLU A 44 -10.85 -10.43 15.76
CA GLU A 44 -12.21 -11.01 15.70
C GLU A 44 -12.43 -12.02 16.84
N LYS A 45 -11.44 -12.87 17.13
CA LYS A 45 -11.53 -13.86 18.21
C LYS A 45 -11.53 -13.21 19.60
N LYS A 46 -10.61 -12.28 19.87
CA LYS A 46 -10.43 -11.69 21.21
C LYS A 46 -11.48 -10.65 21.54
N GLN A 47 -11.86 -9.82 20.57
CA GLN A 47 -12.75 -8.67 20.77
C GLN A 47 -14.19 -8.95 20.34
N LYS A 48 -14.49 -10.17 19.88
CA LYS A 48 -15.81 -10.54 19.29
C LYS A 48 -16.26 -9.55 18.20
N ALA A 49 -15.29 -8.95 17.52
CA ALA A 49 -15.49 -7.97 16.47
C ALA A 49 -15.58 -8.65 15.10
N LYS A 50 -16.09 -7.94 14.09
CA LYS A 50 -16.09 -8.39 12.69
C LYS A 50 -15.46 -7.35 11.79
N LEU A 51 -14.67 -7.77 10.81
CA LEU A 51 -14.11 -6.84 9.83
C LEU A 51 -15.24 -6.11 9.08
N ALA A 52 -15.22 -4.78 9.11
CA ALA A 52 -16.21 -3.95 8.42
C ALA A 52 -15.73 -3.47 7.03
N CYS A 53 -14.41 -3.46 6.81
CA CYS A 53 -13.83 -3.13 5.51
C CYS A 53 -14.22 -4.15 4.44
N GLN A 54 -14.69 -3.66 3.30
CA GLN A 54 -15.09 -4.47 2.15
C GLN A 54 -14.74 -3.76 0.84
N LYS A 55 -14.77 -4.50 -0.27
CA LYS A 55 -14.61 -3.92 -1.61
C LYS A 55 -15.67 -2.83 -1.83
N GLY A 56 -15.24 -1.67 -2.33
CA GLY A 56 -16.10 -0.50 -2.51
C GLY A 56 -16.16 0.44 -1.30
N CYS A 57 -15.54 0.10 -0.16
CA CYS A 57 -15.35 1.06 0.93
C CYS A 57 -14.14 1.94 0.63
N ASP A 58 -14.36 3.25 0.52
CA ASP A 58 -13.36 4.24 0.12
C ASP A 58 -13.36 5.51 0.97
N VAL A 59 -14.02 5.46 2.14
CA VAL A 59 -14.05 6.58 3.10
C VAL A 59 -12.63 6.98 3.50
N CYS A 60 -11.76 6.03 3.83
CA CYS A 60 -10.36 6.34 4.15
C CYS A 60 -9.61 6.97 2.96
N CYS A 61 -9.91 6.54 1.72
CA CYS A 61 -9.35 7.14 0.52
C CYS A 61 -9.80 8.60 0.32
N ARG A 62 -10.99 8.98 0.81
CA ARG A 62 -11.51 10.36 0.81
C ARG A 62 -11.14 11.18 2.06
N ALA A 63 -10.76 10.57 3.17
CA ALA A 63 -10.59 11.26 4.45
C ALA A 63 -9.13 11.35 4.92
N GLN A 64 -8.33 10.28 4.85
CA GLN A 64 -6.99 10.19 5.47
C GLN A 64 -5.89 11.02 4.82
N ASN A 65 -5.41 12.05 5.50
CA ASN A 65 -4.44 13.00 4.95
C ASN A 65 -2.97 12.54 4.99
N ASP A 66 -2.66 11.53 5.79
CA ASP A 66 -1.32 11.25 6.29
C ASP A 66 -0.79 9.86 5.90
N ILE A 67 -1.36 9.22 4.87
CA ILE A 67 -0.90 7.92 4.37
C ILE A 67 0.58 8.00 3.99
N PRO A 68 1.51 7.38 4.75
CA PRO A 68 2.91 7.39 4.40
C PRO A 68 3.16 6.48 3.20
N ILE A 69 3.98 6.96 2.28
CA ILE A 69 4.55 6.16 1.19
C ILE A 69 6.07 6.17 1.27
N TYR A 70 6.66 4.99 1.21
CA TYR A 70 8.11 4.83 1.18
C TYR A 70 8.63 4.90 -0.26
N PRO A 71 9.89 5.31 -0.50
CA PRO A 71 10.47 5.38 -1.84
C PRO A 71 10.29 4.13 -2.70
N LEU A 72 10.50 2.93 -2.14
CA LEU A 72 10.29 1.67 -2.87
C LEU A 72 8.82 1.46 -3.27
N GLU A 73 7.86 1.81 -2.41
CA GLU A 73 6.43 1.72 -2.72
C GLU A 73 6.05 2.72 -3.83
N MET A 74 6.63 3.92 -3.81
CA MET A 74 6.43 4.91 -4.87
C MET A 74 6.93 4.37 -6.22
N VAL A 75 8.09 3.73 -6.26
CA VAL A 75 8.60 3.07 -7.47
C VAL A 75 7.63 1.98 -7.95
N GLY A 76 7.13 1.15 -7.04
CA GLY A 76 6.13 0.12 -7.36
C GLY A 76 4.82 0.67 -7.90
N ILE A 77 4.31 1.77 -7.32
CA ILE A 77 3.11 2.47 -7.82
C ILE A 77 3.34 3.00 -9.23
N TYR A 78 4.50 3.61 -9.48
CA TYR A 78 4.85 4.12 -10.81
C TYR A 78 4.89 3.01 -11.84
N TRP A 79 5.65 1.95 -11.57
CA TRP A 79 5.74 0.79 -12.44
C TRP A 79 4.36 0.18 -12.75
N TYR A 80 3.56 -0.07 -11.71
CA TYR A 80 2.26 -0.71 -11.90
C TYR A 80 1.31 0.15 -12.72
N ALA A 81 1.25 1.47 -12.45
CA ALA A 81 0.39 2.38 -13.19
C ALA A 81 0.83 2.59 -14.65
N VAL A 82 2.14 2.61 -14.90
CA VAL A 82 2.68 2.78 -16.26
C VAL A 82 2.49 1.51 -17.09
N GLU A 83 2.83 0.34 -16.54
CA GLU A 83 3.01 -0.89 -17.34
C GLU A 83 1.88 -1.92 -17.17
N LYS A 84 1.14 -1.91 -16.05
CA LYS A 84 0.24 -3.03 -15.68
C LYS A 84 -1.24 -2.67 -15.69
N ILE A 85 -1.61 -1.40 -15.54
CA ILE A 85 -3.01 -0.99 -15.64
C ILE A 85 -3.42 -1.00 -17.12
N GLY A 86 -4.50 -1.72 -17.46
CA GLY A 86 -5.02 -1.76 -18.82
C GLY A 86 -5.95 -0.58 -19.14
N GLN A 87 -6.22 -0.39 -20.44
CA GLN A 87 -7.27 0.51 -20.90
C GLN A 87 -8.68 -0.07 -20.65
N PRO A 88 -9.72 0.77 -20.45
CA PRO A 88 -9.73 2.23 -20.46
C PRO A 88 -9.37 2.86 -19.10
N LEU A 89 -9.18 2.05 -18.05
CA LEU A 89 -8.93 2.54 -16.69
C LEU A 89 -7.67 3.39 -16.59
N ARG A 90 -6.63 3.02 -17.36
CA ARG A 90 -5.36 3.76 -17.41
C ARG A 90 -5.54 5.19 -17.88
N GLU A 91 -6.31 5.45 -18.93
CA GLU A 91 -6.61 6.82 -19.39
C GLU A 91 -7.36 7.64 -18.33
N THR A 92 -8.34 7.05 -17.66
CA THR A 92 -9.08 7.73 -16.58
C THR A 92 -8.14 8.11 -15.43
N LEU A 93 -7.28 7.18 -15.02
CA LEU A 93 -6.27 7.45 -14.00
C LEU A 93 -5.32 8.56 -14.44
N LYS A 94 -4.79 8.49 -15.66
CA LYS A 94 -3.85 9.50 -16.19
C LYS A 94 -4.45 10.91 -16.14
N LYS A 95 -5.68 11.09 -16.62
CA LYS A 95 -6.41 12.37 -16.56
C LYS A 95 -6.57 12.86 -15.13
N GLN A 96 -6.94 11.96 -14.21
CA GLN A 96 -7.08 12.30 -12.78
C GLN A 96 -5.73 12.74 -12.17
N LEU A 97 -4.64 12.05 -12.47
CA LEU A 97 -3.30 12.38 -11.96
C LEU A 97 -2.78 13.72 -12.52
N LEU A 98 -3.09 14.06 -13.77
CA LEU A 98 -2.73 15.35 -14.38
C LEU A 98 -3.46 16.54 -13.73
N LEU A 99 -4.75 16.33 -13.42
CA LEU A 99 -5.62 17.33 -12.80
C LEU A 99 -5.51 17.36 -11.27
N HIS A 100 -4.79 16.41 -10.66
CA HIS A 100 -4.67 16.33 -9.22
C HIS A 100 -3.92 17.55 -8.67
N ALA A 101 -4.67 18.51 -8.16
CA ALA A 101 -4.18 19.49 -7.22
C ALA A 101 -4.08 18.83 -5.84
N LYS A 102 -3.08 19.22 -5.03
CA LYS A 102 -2.95 18.77 -3.64
C LYS A 102 -4.32 18.95 -2.93
N GLY A 103 -4.90 17.87 -2.41
CA GLY A 103 -6.28 17.88 -1.93
C GLY A 103 -6.69 16.64 -1.15
N PRO A 104 -7.92 16.59 -0.61
CA PRO A 104 -8.34 15.59 0.39
C PRO A 104 -8.66 14.21 -0.20
N ARG A 105 -8.58 13.99 -1.52
CA ARG A 105 -8.93 12.69 -2.12
C ARG A 105 -7.68 11.97 -2.62
N CYS A 106 -7.62 10.67 -2.37
CA CYS A 106 -6.58 9.81 -2.90
C CYS A 106 -6.52 9.92 -4.44
N PRO A 107 -5.34 10.19 -5.03
CA PRO A 107 -5.19 10.34 -6.48
C PRO A 107 -5.40 9.04 -7.26
N PHE A 108 -5.45 7.89 -6.57
CA PHE A 108 -5.66 6.56 -7.16
C PHE A 108 -7.07 6.00 -6.93
N LEU A 109 -7.99 6.81 -6.38
CA LEU A 109 -9.37 6.40 -6.18
C LEU A 109 -10.19 6.67 -7.46
N ILE A 110 -10.78 5.63 -8.05
CA ILE A 110 -11.73 5.72 -9.19
C ILE A 110 -12.91 4.81 -8.87
N GLU A 111 -14.14 5.32 -8.97
CA GLU A 111 -15.38 4.54 -8.78
C GLU A 111 -15.36 3.64 -7.52
N HIS A 112 -14.97 4.23 -6.38
CA HIS A 112 -14.88 3.52 -5.09
C HIS A 112 -13.84 2.39 -5.02
N ALA A 113 -12.91 2.34 -5.98
CA ALA A 113 -11.83 1.35 -6.05
C ALA A 113 -10.44 2.00 -6.15
N CYS A 114 -9.46 1.38 -5.52
CA CYS A 114 -8.06 1.78 -5.65
C CYS A 114 -7.48 1.19 -6.94
N THR A 115 -7.09 2.04 -7.89
CA THR A 115 -6.54 1.61 -9.19
C THR A 115 -5.20 0.88 -9.06
N VAL A 116 -4.44 1.20 -8.02
CA VAL A 116 -3.15 0.56 -7.70
C VAL A 116 -3.27 -0.43 -6.56
N HIS A 117 -4.46 -1.00 -6.32
CA HIS A 117 -4.74 -1.89 -5.17
C HIS A 117 -3.66 -2.98 -4.96
N PRO A 118 -3.15 -3.67 -6.00
CA PRO A 118 -2.16 -4.72 -5.79
C PRO A 118 -0.79 -4.22 -5.32
N VAL A 119 -0.48 -2.93 -5.53
CA VAL A 119 0.74 -2.27 -5.05
C VAL A 119 0.44 -1.13 -4.07
N ARG A 120 -0.76 -1.11 -3.46
CA ARG A 120 -1.15 -0.10 -2.48
C ARG A 120 -0.15 -0.05 -1.31
N PRO A 121 0.09 1.12 -0.71
CA PRO A 121 1.07 1.26 0.37
C PRO A 121 0.77 0.36 1.57
N ALA A 122 1.81 -0.02 2.31
CA ALA A 122 1.77 -0.78 3.54
C ALA A 122 0.79 -0.19 4.55
N ALA A 123 0.77 1.13 4.71
CA ALA A 123 -0.18 1.82 5.57
C ALA A 123 -1.63 1.55 5.16
N CYS A 124 -1.95 1.66 3.86
CA CYS A 124 -3.29 1.34 3.35
C CYS A 124 -3.63 -0.15 3.48
N ARG A 125 -2.65 -1.06 3.33
CA ARG A 125 -2.87 -2.51 3.54
C ARG A 125 -3.26 -2.82 4.97
N GLN A 126 -2.59 -2.15 5.91
CA GLN A 126 -2.72 -2.42 7.33
C GLN A 126 -3.87 -1.66 7.99
N PHE A 127 -4.38 -0.60 7.36
CA PHE A 127 -5.53 0.16 7.86
C PHE A 127 -6.85 -0.59 7.62
N ASN A 128 -7.36 -1.23 8.66
CA ASN A 128 -8.61 -1.99 8.63
C ASN A 128 -9.46 -1.63 9.84
N VAL A 129 -10.77 -1.61 9.62
CA VAL A 129 -11.75 -1.15 10.60
C VAL A 129 -12.76 -2.26 10.88
N PHE A 130 -13.14 -2.40 12.14
CA PHE A 130 -14.07 -3.41 12.64
C PHE A 130 -15.45 -2.84 12.97
N ASN A 131 -16.38 -3.75 13.25
CA ASN A 131 -17.74 -3.55 13.77
C ASN A 131 -18.70 -2.88 12.79
N LYS A 132 -18.52 -1.59 12.48
CA LYS A 132 -19.40 -0.85 11.57
C LYS A 132 -18.64 -0.25 10.38
N PRO A 133 -19.25 -0.22 9.17
CA PRO A 133 -18.69 0.51 8.03
C PRO A 133 -18.42 1.97 8.38
N CYS A 134 -17.43 2.56 7.72
CA CYS A 134 -17.10 3.96 7.95
C CYS A 134 -18.19 4.88 7.39
N ALA A 135 -18.51 5.95 8.11
CA ALA A 135 -19.44 6.98 7.66
C ALA A 135 -18.73 8.02 6.77
N GLU A 136 -19.49 8.76 5.95
CA GLU A 136 -18.91 9.84 5.15
C GLU A 136 -18.23 10.89 6.03
N GLY A 137 -17.02 11.32 5.65
CA GLY A 137 -16.22 12.28 6.42
C GLY A 137 -15.60 11.73 7.71
N GLU A 138 -15.82 10.45 8.04
CA GLU A 138 -15.24 9.83 9.24
C GLU A 138 -13.74 9.55 9.06
N ASP A 139 -12.94 9.85 10.09
CA ASP A 139 -11.62 9.24 10.30
C ASP A 139 -11.67 8.29 11.51
N PRO A 140 -11.83 6.97 11.27
CA PRO A 140 -11.95 5.97 12.33
C PRO A 140 -10.78 5.94 13.30
N TYR A 141 -9.60 6.41 12.89
CA TYR A 141 -8.44 6.47 13.78
C TYR A 141 -8.71 7.40 14.96
N TYR A 142 -9.38 8.53 14.72
CA TYR A 142 -9.71 9.53 15.73
C TYR A 142 -11.10 9.34 16.33
N THR A 143 -12.09 8.91 15.54
CA THR A 143 -13.48 8.79 16.01
C THR A 143 -13.74 7.50 16.81
N ARG A 144 -13.03 6.41 16.49
CA ARG A 144 -13.24 5.09 17.11
C ARG A 144 -11.99 4.21 17.04
N ARG A 145 -10.90 4.70 17.65
CA ARG A 145 -9.58 4.05 17.63
C ARG A 145 -9.60 2.56 17.95
N TYR A 146 -10.46 2.10 18.87
CA TYR A 146 -10.56 0.69 19.26
C TYR A 146 -11.09 -0.22 18.13
N ASP A 147 -11.86 0.32 17.19
CA ASP A 147 -12.31 -0.39 15.99
C ASP A 147 -11.23 -0.43 14.90
N VAL A 148 -10.10 0.28 15.06
CA VAL A 148 -9.03 0.31 14.07
C VAL A 148 -7.97 -0.73 14.43
N LEU A 149 -7.68 -1.59 13.46
CA LEU A 149 -6.64 -2.61 13.60
C LEU A 149 -5.31 -1.97 13.97
N THR A 150 -4.66 -2.53 14.99
CA THR A 150 -3.27 -2.16 15.31
C THR A 150 -2.32 -3.14 14.61
N PRO A 151 -1.46 -2.68 13.68
CA PRO A 151 -0.57 -3.57 12.95
C PRO A 151 0.42 -4.28 13.89
N LYS A 152 0.65 -5.57 13.66
CA LYS A 152 1.60 -6.36 14.44
C LYS A 152 3.04 -5.98 14.08
N ARG A 153 3.75 -5.35 15.02
CA ARG A 153 5.13 -4.86 14.87
C ARG A 153 6.07 -5.88 14.22
N LYS A 154 6.02 -7.15 14.63
CA LYS A 154 6.90 -8.21 14.07
C LYS A 154 6.80 -8.37 12.55
N TYR A 155 5.61 -8.20 11.95
CA TYR A 155 5.43 -8.31 10.50
C TYR A 155 5.86 -7.04 9.79
N ARG A 156 5.54 -5.87 10.37
CA ARG A 156 6.00 -4.58 9.85
C ARG A 156 7.53 -4.51 9.82
N ASP A 157 8.18 -4.81 10.93
CA ASP A 157 9.64 -4.74 11.07
C ASP A 157 10.32 -5.73 10.11
N ARG A 158 9.76 -6.94 9.93
CA ARG A 158 10.24 -7.91 8.94
C ARG A 158 10.07 -7.42 7.50
N ALA A 159 8.91 -6.86 7.15
CA ALA A 159 8.67 -6.32 5.82
C ALA A 159 9.62 -5.15 5.51
N PHE A 160 9.85 -4.28 6.47
CA PHE A 160 10.78 -3.15 6.31
C PHE A 160 12.21 -3.65 6.16
N SER A 161 12.61 -4.69 6.90
CA SER A 161 13.92 -5.31 6.74
C SER A 161 14.13 -5.92 5.35
N ILE A 162 13.07 -6.42 4.71
CA ILE A 162 13.12 -6.93 3.32
C ILE A 162 13.32 -5.79 2.33
N MET A 163 12.76 -4.60 2.60
CA MET A 163 12.91 -3.44 1.72
C MET A 163 14.28 -2.73 1.86
N LEU A 164 14.99 -2.90 2.98
CA LEU A 164 16.24 -2.20 3.26
C LEU A 164 17.37 -2.30 2.20
N PRO A 165 17.54 -3.42 1.48
CA PRO A 165 18.50 -3.49 0.38
C PRO A 165 18.28 -2.44 -0.71
N PHE A 166 17.04 -1.99 -0.94
CA PHE A 166 16.75 -0.89 -1.87
C PHE A 166 17.39 0.44 -1.44
N TYR A 167 17.62 0.61 -0.14
CA TYR A 167 18.25 1.80 0.45
C TYR A 167 19.76 1.61 0.65
N GLY A 168 20.35 0.55 0.06
CA GLY A 168 21.77 0.23 0.19
C GLY A 168 22.16 -0.45 1.50
N ILE A 169 21.19 -0.90 2.31
CA ILE A 169 21.44 -1.53 3.61
C ILE A 169 21.22 -3.04 3.49
N THR A 170 22.31 -3.79 3.42
CA THR A 170 22.29 -5.24 3.15
C THR A 170 22.76 -6.09 4.33
N ASP A 171 23.70 -5.59 5.14
CA ASP A 171 24.19 -6.24 6.37
C ASP A 171 23.11 -6.34 7.46
N ASP A 172 23.08 -7.46 8.17
CA ASP A 172 22.06 -7.77 9.18
C ASP A 172 22.17 -6.89 10.44
N ALA A 173 23.38 -6.47 10.82
CA ALA A 173 23.58 -5.56 11.94
C ALA A 173 23.03 -4.16 11.61
N ALA A 174 23.36 -3.64 10.42
CA ALA A 174 22.87 -2.38 9.88
C ALA A 174 21.36 -2.42 9.65
N LYS A 175 20.81 -3.54 9.16
CA LYS A 175 19.35 -3.72 9.06
C LYS A 175 18.68 -3.62 10.42
N SER A 176 19.20 -4.34 11.41
CA SER A 176 18.68 -4.31 12.77
C SER A 176 18.73 -2.90 13.37
N HIS A 177 19.82 -2.17 13.14
CA HIS A 177 19.96 -0.79 13.56
C HIS A 177 18.96 0.15 12.85
N ALA A 178 18.81 0.03 11.54
CA ALA A 178 17.89 0.83 10.74
C ALA A 178 16.42 0.64 11.16
N ILE A 179 16.01 -0.59 11.49
CA ILE A 179 14.67 -0.88 12.01
C ILE A 179 14.47 -0.28 13.42
N LYS A 180 15.47 -0.41 14.31
CA LYS A 180 15.38 0.11 15.67
C LYS A 180 15.37 1.65 15.72
N SER A 181 16.10 2.29 14.82
CA SER A 181 16.19 3.75 14.72
C SER A 181 15.02 4.40 13.96
N GLY A 182 14.16 3.61 13.30
CA GLY A 182 13.06 4.14 12.50
C GLY A 182 13.53 4.82 11.20
N LEU A 183 14.65 4.36 10.62
CA LEU A 183 15.22 4.97 9.43
C LEU A 183 14.22 5.07 8.27
N LEU A 184 13.44 4.02 8.00
CA LEU A 184 12.44 4.07 6.93
C LEU A 184 11.34 5.10 7.20
N ASP A 185 10.94 5.29 8.45
CA ASP A 185 9.90 6.26 8.81
C ASP A 185 10.33 7.69 8.43
N SER A 186 11.64 7.99 8.53
CA SER A 186 12.21 9.27 8.07
C SER A 186 12.17 9.47 6.54
N GLN A 187 12.06 8.39 5.78
CA GLN A 187 12.02 8.41 4.31
C GLN A 187 10.59 8.50 3.77
N ALA A 188 9.58 8.32 4.62
CA ALA A 188 8.19 8.36 4.22
C ALA A 188 7.76 9.78 3.83
N LYS A 189 6.92 9.89 2.80
CA LYS A 189 6.22 11.12 2.45
C LYS A 189 4.71 10.88 2.50
N PRO A 190 3.89 11.86 2.91
CA PRO A 190 2.45 11.73 2.78
C PRO A 190 2.05 11.62 1.30
N MET A 191 1.32 10.56 0.93
CA MET A 191 0.90 10.28 -0.45
C MET A 191 0.20 11.47 -1.12
N ARG A 192 -0.59 12.22 -0.35
CA ARG A 192 -1.42 13.33 -0.85
C ARG A 192 -0.63 14.60 -1.20
N ILE A 193 0.56 14.79 -0.63
CA ILE A 193 1.36 15.98 -0.93
C ILE A 193 2.34 15.75 -2.09
N CYS A 194 2.51 14.48 -2.50
CA CYS A 194 3.31 14.13 -3.66
C CYS A 194 2.64 14.62 -4.95
N SER A 195 3.45 15.17 -5.87
CA SER A 195 2.97 15.50 -7.21
C SER A 195 2.93 14.22 -8.05
N TRP A 196 1.73 13.84 -8.49
CA TRP A 196 1.53 12.69 -9.36
C TRP A 196 1.49 13.04 -10.85
N ARG A 197 1.71 14.32 -11.18
CA ARG A 197 1.79 14.79 -12.57
C ARG A 197 2.91 14.08 -13.36
N GLN A 198 4.05 13.83 -12.71
CA GLN A 198 5.17 13.11 -13.33
C GLN A 198 4.82 11.65 -13.64
N LEU A 199 3.99 11.02 -12.81
CA LEU A 199 3.50 9.66 -13.11
C LEU A 199 2.66 9.69 -14.39
N ALA A 200 1.74 10.63 -14.52
CA ALA A 200 0.93 10.75 -15.73
C ALA A 200 1.76 11.00 -16.99
N GLN A 201 2.79 11.86 -16.92
CA GLN A 201 3.72 12.08 -18.04
C GLN A 201 4.44 10.80 -18.45
N ARG A 202 4.92 10.00 -17.49
CA ARG A 202 5.55 8.71 -17.79
C ARG A 202 4.60 7.69 -18.38
N MET A 203 3.30 7.79 -18.07
CA MET A 203 2.29 6.95 -18.72
C MET A 203 2.16 7.29 -20.21
N ASP A 204 2.18 8.57 -20.57
CA ASP A 204 2.20 9.01 -21.98
C ASP A 204 3.48 8.53 -22.69
N ASP A 205 4.65 8.76 -22.10
CA ASP A 205 5.95 8.37 -22.70
C ASP A 205 6.01 6.87 -23.03
N PHE A 206 5.45 6.03 -22.15
CA PHE A 206 5.39 4.58 -22.35
C PHE A 206 4.48 4.18 -23.53
N ASP A 207 3.37 4.90 -23.75
CA ASP A 207 2.45 4.61 -24.86
C ASP A 207 3.09 4.93 -26.21
N PHE A 208 3.91 5.98 -26.27
CA PHE A 208 4.63 6.37 -27.49
C PHE A 208 5.88 5.52 -27.75
N ASN A 209 6.46 4.90 -26.72
CA ASN A 209 7.66 4.08 -26.86
C ASN A 209 7.66 2.91 -25.86
N PRO A 210 6.86 1.86 -26.10
CA PRO A 210 6.83 0.68 -25.23
C PRO A 210 8.17 -0.05 -25.34
N LYS A 211 8.89 -0.15 -24.22
CA LYS A 211 10.14 -0.91 -24.10
C LYS A 211 9.91 -2.39 -23.77
#